data_AF-A0A3D2KD58-F1
#
_entry.id   AF-A0A3D2KD58-F1
#
_cell.length_a   1.000
_cell.length_b   1.000
_cell.length_c   1.000
_cell.angle_alpha   90.00
_cell.angle_beta   90.00
_cell.angle_gamma   90.00
#
_symmetry.space_group_name_H-M   'P 1'
#
loop_
_entity.id
_entity.type
_entity.pdbx_description
1 polymer ?
#
loop_
_entity_poly.entity_id
_entity_poly.type
_entity_poly.pdbx_seq_one_letter_code
_entity_poly.pdbx_strand_id
1 'polypeptide(L)'
;MRFIKELREGDMISSIYLCKDKKTLQTKAGKNYYSMQLHDKTGSVDGKVWDLSNGIGHFESMDYIQVDAQVVSFQGALQLNIRRVRKAEEGEYDPVDYMPCSKRNIDEMYNELLEMIATVRDEHLHKLLEMVFTEDADFIKAFKMHSAAKTMHHNFAGGLLEHSLSVARLCEFYVKRYPVLNHDLLITAALCHDIGKMSEISSFPENDYTDEGQLIGHIVTGTIMLDEKIRQIDGFPVKLANELKHCILSHHGELEYGSPKKPALIEAVALAFADNTDAKLEGFIELLDGGNNNGNSEWLGFSRMFESNVRPTSR
;
A
#
# COMPACT_ATOMS: atom_id res chain seq x y z
N MET A 1 2.11 3.71 -24.05
CA MET A 1 2.16 4.75 -23.00
C MET A 1 3.56 5.34 -22.98
N ARG A 2 3.72 6.65 -22.75
CA ARG A 2 5.03 7.30 -22.59
C ARG A 2 5.17 7.85 -21.17
N PHE A 3 6.14 7.35 -20.42
CA PHE A 3 6.32 7.73 -19.01
C PHE A 3 6.95 9.12 -18.87
N ILE A 4 6.68 9.79 -17.75
CA ILE A 4 7.11 11.15 -17.42
C ILE A 4 8.63 11.27 -17.50
N LYS A 5 9.40 10.27 -17.02
CA LYS A 5 10.87 10.31 -17.13
C LYS A 5 11.41 10.34 -18.57
N GLU A 6 10.59 9.95 -19.55
CA GLU A 6 10.96 9.83 -20.97
C GLU A 6 10.56 11.06 -21.79
N LEU A 7 9.89 12.03 -21.16
CA LEU A 7 9.46 13.26 -21.79
C LEU A 7 10.65 14.16 -22.07
N ARG A 8 10.66 14.76 -23.25
CA ARG A 8 11.64 15.75 -23.68
C ARG A 8 10.91 16.97 -24.21
N GLU A 9 11.53 18.14 -24.07
CA GLU A 9 10.98 19.37 -24.61
C GLU A 9 10.70 19.26 -26.12
N GLY A 10 9.52 19.72 -26.53
CA GLY A 10 9.05 19.68 -27.92
C GLY A 10 8.27 18.42 -28.30
N ASP A 11 8.24 17.40 -27.44
CA ASP A 11 7.46 16.19 -27.69
C ASP A 11 5.95 16.49 -27.80
N MET A 12 5.30 15.82 -28.75
CA MET A 12 3.84 15.72 -28.81
C MET A 12 3.44 14.37 -28.25
N ILE A 13 2.60 14.37 -27.21
CA ILE A 13 2.18 13.15 -26.53
C ILE A 13 0.66 12.99 -26.58
N SER A 14 0.24 11.73 -26.69
CA SER A 14 -1.12 11.28 -26.38
C SER A 14 -0.94 10.09 -25.44
N SER A 15 -1.22 10.28 -24.16
CA SER A 15 -0.98 9.27 -23.13
C SER A 15 -1.90 9.49 -21.93
N ILE A 16 -2.12 8.41 -21.18
CA ILE A 16 -2.90 8.46 -19.95
C ILE A 16 -1.96 8.83 -18.80
N TYR A 17 -2.45 9.62 -17.85
CA TYR A 17 -1.79 9.95 -16.58
C TYR A 17 -2.84 10.03 -15.47
N LEU A 18 -2.41 9.87 -14.22
CA LEU A 18 -3.25 10.15 -13.06
C LEU A 18 -3.26 11.66 -12.78
N CYS A 19 -4.44 12.28 -12.73
CA CYS A 19 -4.60 13.68 -12.34
C CYS A 19 -4.62 13.83 -10.83
N LYS A 20 -3.46 14.01 -10.19
CA LYS A 20 -3.36 14.05 -8.72
C LYS A 20 -4.04 15.27 -8.07
N ASP A 21 -3.91 16.43 -8.69
CA ASP A 21 -4.56 17.67 -8.23
C ASP A 21 -5.05 18.46 -9.44
N LYS A 22 -6.16 19.18 -9.28
CA LYS A 22 -6.78 20.03 -10.30
C LYS A 22 -7.25 21.32 -9.65
N LYS A 23 -6.75 22.44 -10.15
CA LYS A 23 -7.11 23.80 -9.71
C LYS A 23 -7.58 24.62 -10.90
N THR A 24 -8.69 25.32 -10.72
CA THR A 24 -9.12 26.36 -11.66
C THR A 24 -8.49 27.68 -11.23
N LEU A 25 -7.64 28.23 -12.08
CA LEU A 25 -6.91 29.47 -11.83
C LEU A 25 -7.24 30.51 -12.90
N GLN A 26 -6.95 31.78 -12.62
CA GLN A 26 -7.13 32.87 -13.57
C GLN A 26 -5.79 33.41 -14.05
N THR A 27 -5.70 33.67 -15.35
CA THR A 27 -4.61 34.44 -15.93
C THR A 27 -4.71 35.91 -15.51
N LYS A 28 -3.63 36.67 -15.68
CA LYS A 28 -3.64 38.13 -15.44
C LYS A 28 -4.71 38.89 -16.26
N ALA A 29 -5.15 38.30 -17.38
CA ALA A 29 -6.20 38.82 -18.24
C ALA A 29 -7.63 38.36 -17.83
N GLY A 30 -7.78 37.68 -16.69
CA GLY A 30 -9.06 37.20 -16.17
C GLY A 30 -9.59 35.90 -16.81
N LYS A 31 -8.89 35.33 -17.81
CA LYS A 31 -9.29 34.05 -18.42
C LYS A 31 -9.00 32.88 -17.47
N ASN A 32 -10.01 32.04 -17.22
CA ASN A 32 -9.86 30.80 -16.45
C ASN A 32 -9.03 29.76 -17.22
N TYR A 33 -8.19 29.01 -16.50
CA TYR A 33 -7.42 27.89 -17.02
C TYR A 33 -7.32 26.78 -15.96
N TYR A 34 -7.09 25.54 -16.37
CA TYR A 34 -6.81 24.45 -15.43
C TYR A 34 -5.31 24.28 -15.24
N SER A 35 -4.92 24.21 -13.97
CA SER A 35 -3.62 23.78 -13.51
C SER A 35 -3.77 22.43 -12.83
N MET A 36 -3.01 21.44 -13.25
CA MET A 36 -3.07 20.10 -12.67
C MET A 36 -1.68 19.51 -12.48
N GLN A 37 -1.56 18.55 -11.57
CA GLN A 37 -0.36 17.75 -11.41
C GLN A 37 -0.63 16.35 -11.97
N LEU A 38 0.12 15.95 -12.99
CA LEU A 38 -0.01 14.65 -13.63
C LEU A 38 1.05 13.71 -13.08
N HIS A 39 0.66 12.49 -12.78
CA HIS A 39 1.50 11.48 -12.15
C HIS A 39 1.55 10.19 -12.96
N ASP A 40 2.72 9.57 -12.92
CA ASP A 40 2.89 8.15 -13.19
C ASP A 40 3.91 7.53 -12.22
N LYS A 41 4.19 6.23 -12.34
CA LYS A 41 5.15 5.53 -11.47
C LYS A 41 6.58 6.07 -11.54
N THR A 42 6.92 6.87 -12.57
CA THR A 42 8.26 7.43 -12.78
C THR A 42 8.40 8.86 -12.29
N GLY A 43 7.30 9.55 -11.97
CA GLY A 43 7.35 10.89 -11.38
C GLY A 43 6.09 11.73 -11.60
N SER A 44 6.30 13.04 -11.56
CA SER A 44 5.25 14.05 -11.64
C SER A 44 5.60 15.11 -12.66
N VAL A 45 4.60 15.63 -13.38
CA VAL A 45 4.77 16.75 -14.31
C VAL A 45 3.58 17.70 -14.20
N ASP A 46 3.85 19.00 -14.31
CA ASP A 46 2.79 20.02 -14.32
C ASP A 46 2.03 19.97 -15.65
N GLY A 47 0.70 19.96 -15.58
CA GLY A 47 -0.20 20.10 -16.72
C GLY A 47 -0.94 21.43 -16.69
N LYS A 48 -1.02 22.10 -17.85
CA LYS A 48 -1.77 23.34 -18.03
C LYS A 48 -2.73 23.22 -19.21
N VAL A 49 -4.00 23.52 -18.97
CA VAL A 49 -5.01 23.70 -20.02
C VAL A 49 -5.35 25.19 -20.10
N TRP A 50 -4.71 25.90 -21.03
CA TRP A 50 -4.90 27.34 -21.20
C TRP A 50 -6.21 27.72 -21.89
N ASP A 51 -6.80 26.80 -22.65
CA ASP A 51 -8.04 27.02 -23.37
C ASP A 51 -9.06 25.93 -23.06
N LEU A 52 -10.09 26.30 -22.29
CA LEU A 52 -11.21 25.43 -21.89
C LEU A 52 -12.20 25.29 -23.06
N SER A 53 -11.72 24.67 -24.14
CA SER A 53 -12.50 24.39 -25.33
C SER A 53 -13.32 23.10 -25.18
N ASN A 54 -14.15 22.77 -26.18
CA ASN A 54 -14.90 21.50 -26.24
C ASN A 54 -14.00 20.25 -26.26
N GLY A 55 -12.68 20.40 -26.48
CA GLY A 55 -11.72 19.29 -26.41
C GLY A 55 -11.37 18.85 -24.98
N ILE A 56 -11.84 19.58 -23.97
CA ILE A 56 -11.59 19.31 -22.56
C ILE A 56 -12.85 18.67 -21.96
N GLY A 57 -12.86 17.35 -21.89
CA GLY A 57 -13.90 16.58 -21.20
C GLY A 57 -13.94 16.89 -19.71
N HIS A 58 -15.02 16.46 -19.05
CA HIS A 58 -15.12 16.54 -17.60
C HIS A 58 -14.26 15.44 -16.95
N PHE A 59 -13.50 15.82 -15.93
CA PHE A 59 -12.68 14.96 -15.09
C PHE A 59 -12.44 15.69 -13.77
N GLU A 60 -12.17 14.96 -12.69
CA GLU A 60 -11.80 15.52 -11.39
C GLU A 60 -10.41 15.06 -10.94
N SER A 61 -9.95 15.58 -9.80
CA SER A 61 -8.75 15.03 -9.15
C SER A 61 -8.95 13.54 -8.88
N MET A 62 -7.86 12.79 -8.94
CA MET A 62 -7.78 11.33 -8.82
C MET A 62 -8.35 10.54 -10.02
N ASP A 63 -8.82 11.20 -11.09
CA ASP A 63 -9.16 10.53 -12.33
C ASP A 63 -7.93 10.17 -13.17
N TYR A 64 -7.98 9.01 -13.81
CA TYR A 64 -7.10 8.68 -14.93
C TYR A 64 -7.60 9.41 -16.17
N ILE A 65 -6.72 10.22 -16.77
CA ILE A 65 -7.09 11.04 -17.92
C ILE A 65 -6.15 10.80 -19.09
N GLN A 66 -6.71 10.60 -20.28
CA GLN A 66 -5.94 10.68 -21.51
C GLN A 66 -5.76 12.15 -21.88
N VAL A 67 -4.51 12.56 -22.04
CA VAL A 67 -4.13 13.93 -22.42
C VAL A 67 -3.46 13.94 -23.78
N ASP A 68 -3.87 14.89 -24.62
CA ASP A 68 -3.11 15.27 -25.81
C ASP A 68 -2.39 16.58 -25.50
N ALA A 69 -1.06 16.53 -25.43
CA ALA A 69 -0.26 17.65 -24.94
C ALA A 69 1.04 17.85 -25.73
N GLN A 70 1.55 19.07 -25.67
CA GLN A 70 2.91 19.40 -26.06
C GLN A 70 3.76 19.58 -24.81
N VAL A 71 4.91 18.91 -24.76
CA VAL A 71 5.89 19.11 -23.69
C VAL A 71 6.63 20.42 -23.94
N VAL A 72 6.57 21.34 -22.99
CA VAL A 72 7.25 22.63 -23.00
C VAL A 72 8.16 22.78 -21.79
N SER A 73 9.23 23.57 -21.90
CA SER A 73 10.05 23.95 -20.74
C SER A 73 9.61 25.31 -20.22
N PHE A 74 9.32 25.39 -18.91
CA PHE A 74 8.97 26.64 -18.23
C PHE A 74 9.79 26.77 -16.95
N GLN A 75 10.57 27.85 -16.84
CA GLN A 75 11.49 28.09 -15.72
C GLN A 75 12.45 26.93 -15.42
N GLY A 76 12.85 26.18 -16.47
CA GLY A 76 13.76 25.04 -16.36
C GLY A 76 13.09 23.72 -15.96
N ALA A 77 11.77 23.69 -15.79
CA ALA A 77 11.00 22.47 -15.54
C ALA A 77 10.12 22.11 -16.76
N LEU A 78 9.96 20.80 -17.02
CA LEU A 78 9.02 20.34 -18.03
C LEU A 78 7.58 20.56 -17.58
N GLN A 79 6.74 20.96 -18.52
CA GLN A 79 5.31 21.17 -18.34
C GLN A 79 4.56 20.68 -19.56
N LEU A 80 3.38 20.11 -19.37
CA LEU A 80 2.47 19.69 -20.42
C LEU A 80 1.49 20.80 -20.74
N ASN A 81 1.59 21.35 -21.96
CA ASN A 81 0.58 22.23 -22.52
C ASN A 81 -0.51 21.38 -23.18
N ILE A 82 -1.62 21.20 -22.48
CA ILE A 82 -2.66 20.22 -22.80
C ILE A 82 -3.74 20.88 -23.67
N ARG A 83 -4.06 20.23 -24.80
CA ARG A 83 -5.08 20.68 -25.76
C ARG A 83 -6.37 19.90 -25.68
N ARG A 84 -6.29 18.61 -25.34
CA ARG A 84 -7.45 17.73 -25.19
C ARG A 84 -7.30 16.88 -23.95
N VAL A 85 -8.42 16.66 -23.27
CA VAL A 85 -8.51 15.77 -22.11
C VAL A 85 -9.78 14.95 -22.23
N ARG A 86 -9.69 13.67 -21.92
CA ARG A 86 -10.86 12.84 -21.60
C ARG A 86 -10.54 11.96 -20.40
N LYS A 87 -11.56 11.59 -19.64
CA LYS A 87 -11.44 10.51 -18.66
C LYS A 87 -11.15 9.19 -19.39
N ALA A 88 -10.19 8.44 -18.88
CA ALA A 88 -9.89 7.10 -19.37
C ALA A 88 -10.90 6.11 -18.77
N GLU A 89 -11.27 5.09 -19.55
CA GLU A 89 -12.17 4.03 -19.11
C GLU A 89 -11.39 2.86 -18.48
N GLU A 90 -12.04 2.09 -17.62
CA GLU A 90 -11.44 0.89 -17.05
C GLU A 90 -11.01 -0.08 -18.18
N GLY A 91 -9.77 -0.60 -18.08
CA GLY A 91 -9.17 -1.44 -19.11
C GLY A 91 -8.31 -0.67 -20.14
N GLU A 92 -8.40 0.67 -20.19
CA GLU A 92 -7.49 1.49 -21.01
C GLU A 92 -6.15 1.76 -20.30
N TYR A 93 -6.10 1.55 -18.99
CA TYR A 93 -4.96 1.81 -18.14
C TYR A 93 -4.74 0.67 -17.14
N ASP A 94 -3.49 0.46 -16.77
CA ASP A 94 -3.12 -0.40 -15.66
C ASP A 94 -2.74 0.49 -14.47
N PRO A 95 -3.45 0.44 -13.33
CA PRO A 95 -3.12 1.21 -12.13
C PRO A 95 -1.64 1.14 -11.75
N VAL A 96 -0.97 0.00 -12.02
CA VAL A 96 0.45 -0.18 -11.68
C VAL A 96 1.40 0.77 -12.42
N ASP A 97 0.96 1.33 -13.55
CA ASP A 97 1.74 2.30 -14.30
C ASP A 97 1.71 3.70 -13.70
N TYR A 98 0.80 3.96 -12.76
CA TYR A 98 0.57 5.29 -12.21
C TYR A 98 0.97 5.45 -10.75
N MET A 99 1.32 4.34 -10.12
CA MET A 99 1.49 4.23 -8.68
C MET A 99 2.75 3.42 -8.36
N PRO A 100 3.42 3.68 -7.22
CA PRO A 100 4.41 2.75 -6.70
C PRO A 100 3.77 1.35 -6.59
N CYS A 101 4.49 0.32 -7.05
CA CYS A 101 4.05 -1.08 -7.00
C CYS A 101 5.14 -1.94 -6.39
N SER A 102 4.74 -3.10 -5.84
CA SER A 102 5.70 -4.10 -5.41
C SER A 102 6.66 -4.44 -6.54
N LYS A 103 7.94 -4.63 -6.20
CA LYS A 103 8.95 -5.16 -7.13
C LYS A 103 8.71 -6.66 -7.41
N ARG A 104 7.91 -7.33 -6.58
CA ARG A 104 7.56 -8.75 -6.69
C ARG A 104 6.30 -8.94 -7.52
N ASN A 105 6.19 -10.08 -8.19
CA ASN A 105 4.98 -10.42 -8.93
C ASN A 105 3.82 -10.71 -7.97
N ILE A 106 2.69 -10.04 -8.15
CA ILE A 106 1.52 -10.13 -7.26
C ILE A 106 0.90 -11.54 -7.28
N ASP A 107 0.85 -12.21 -8.44
CA ASP A 107 0.30 -13.56 -8.54
C ASP A 107 1.20 -14.60 -7.87
N GLU A 108 2.52 -14.47 -8.01
CA GLU A 108 3.49 -15.30 -7.28
C GLU A 108 3.34 -15.10 -5.77
N MET A 109 3.25 -13.86 -5.30
CA MET A 109 3.00 -13.56 -3.88
C MET A 109 1.69 -14.16 -3.38
N TYR A 110 0.61 -14.04 -4.16
CA TYR A 110 -0.66 -14.63 -3.77
C TYR A 110 -0.58 -16.16 -3.70
N ASN A 111 0.12 -16.82 -4.63
CA ASN A 111 0.34 -18.26 -4.54
C ASN A 111 1.14 -18.66 -3.30
N GLU A 112 2.18 -17.90 -2.93
CA GLU A 112 2.91 -18.14 -1.67
C GLU A 112 2.01 -17.98 -0.44
N LEU A 113 1.05 -17.04 -0.47
CA LEU A 113 0.07 -16.87 0.61
C LEU A 113 -0.79 -18.13 0.74
N LEU A 114 -1.27 -18.67 -0.39
CA LEU A 114 -2.04 -19.92 -0.42
C LEU A 114 -1.20 -21.11 0.08
N GLU A 115 0.09 -21.16 -0.26
CA GLU A 115 1.01 -22.18 0.25
C GLU A 115 1.17 -22.11 1.77
N MET A 116 1.21 -20.91 2.36
CA MET A 116 1.22 -20.76 3.83
C MET A 116 -0.11 -21.15 4.46
N ILE A 117 -1.25 -20.83 3.84
CA ILE A 117 -2.56 -21.29 4.33
C ILE A 117 -2.60 -22.83 4.38
N ALA A 118 -2.03 -23.49 3.35
CA ALA A 118 -1.97 -24.94 3.28
C ALA A 118 -1.12 -25.60 4.38
N THR A 119 -0.27 -24.86 5.10
CA THR A 119 0.50 -25.42 6.24
C THR A 119 -0.30 -25.45 7.54
N VAL A 120 -1.38 -24.66 7.66
CA VAL A 120 -2.24 -24.58 8.84
C VAL A 120 -3.13 -25.82 8.94
N ARG A 121 -3.03 -26.58 10.03
CA ARG A 121 -3.69 -27.88 10.20
C ARG A 121 -4.96 -27.84 11.06
N ASP A 122 -5.07 -26.88 11.97
CA ASP A 122 -6.30 -26.65 12.73
C ASP A 122 -7.45 -26.30 11.78
N GLU A 123 -8.49 -27.13 11.79
CA GLU A 123 -9.60 -27.06 10.83
C GLU A 123 -10.36 -25.73 10.90
N HIS A 124 -10.47 -25.11 12.09
CA HIS A 124 -11.21 -23.86 12.27
C HIS A 124 -10.40 -22.66 11.77
N LEU A 125 -9.10 -22.62 12.09
CA LEU A 125 -8.20 -21.58 11.59
C LEU A 125 -8.00 -21.69 10.08
N HIS A 126 -7.83 -22.90 9.56
CA HIS A 126 -7.74 -23.14 8.12
C HIS A 126 -9.01 -22.66 7.41
N LYS A 127 -10.19 -23.02 7.94
CA LYS A 127 -11.46 -22.57 7.36
C LYS A 127 -11.61 -21.05 7.39
N LEU A 128 -11.18 -20.40 8.47
CA LEU A 128 -11.19 -18.94 8.57
C LEU A 128 -10.32 -18.30 7.49
N LEU A 129 -9.11 -18.84 7.26
CA LEU A 129 -8.21 -18.36 6.20
C LEU A 129 -8.81 -18.57 4.81
N GLU A 130 -9.45 -19.71 4.54
CA GLU A 130 -10.15 -19.96 3.28
C GLU A 130 -11.26 -18.92 3.04
N MET A 131 -12.10 -18.67 4.05
CA MET A 131 -13.19 -17.69 3.99
C MET A 131 -12.72 -16.24 3.74
N VAL A 132 -11.46 -15.94 4.05
CA VAL A 132 -10.86 -14.61 3.83
C VAL A 132 -10.14 -14.56 2.48
N PHE A 133 -9.25 -15.51 2.22
CA PHE A 133 -8.26 -15.41 1.15
C PHE A 133 -8.54 -16.30 -0.06
N THR A 134 -9.60 -17.11 -0.05
CA THR A 134 -9.94 -18.03 -1.16
C THR A 134 -11.38 -17.93 -1.64
N GLU A 135 -12.34 -17.68 -0.74
CA GLU A 135 -13.78 -17.72 -1.08
C GLU A 135 -14.34 -16.35 -1.51
N ASP A 136 -13.70 -15.25 -1.09
CA ASP A 136 -14.15 -13.88 -1.35
C ASP A 136 -13.35 -13.25 -2.50
N ALA A 137 -13.81 -13.48 -3.73
CA ALA A 137 -13.11 -13.04 -4.94
C ALA A 137 -12.89 -11.52 -5.01
N ASP A 138 -13.87 -10.73 -4.54
CA ASP A 138 -13.79 -9.27 -4.54
C ASP A 138 -12.77 -8.79 -3.51
N PHE A 139 -12.80 -9.37 -2.30
CA PHE A 139 -11.79 -9.09 -1.28
C PHE A 139 -10.38 -9.45 -1.76
N ILE A 140 -10.19 -10.63 -2.37
CA ILE A 140 -8.88 -11.07 -2.87
C ILE A 140 -8.34 -10.09 -3.92
N LYS A 141 -9.19 -9.70 -4.88
CA LYS A 141 -8.80 -8.73 -5.91
C LYS A 141 -8.35 -7.40 -5.28
N ALA A 142 -9.09 -6.91 -4.28
CA ALA A 142 -8.75 -5.68 -3.59
C ALA A 142 -7.46 -5.82 -2.76
N PHE A 143 -7.34 -6.89 -1.97
CA PHE A 143 -6.19 -7.17 -1.10
C PHE A 143 -4.88 -7.26 -1.87
N LYS A 144 -4.90 -7.94 -3.03
CA LYS A 144 -3.74 -8.06 -3.93
C LYS A 144 -3.21 -6.71 -4.45
N MET A 145 -4.05 -5.68 -4.48
CA MET A 145 -3.70 -4.35 -4.98
C MET A 145 -3.60 -3.31 -3.87
N HIS A 146 -3.87 -3.68 -2.61
CA HIS A 146 -3.91 -2.74 -1.51
C HIS A 146 -2.52 -2.35 -1.02
N SER A 147 -2.41 -1.13 -0.47
CA SER A 147 -1.22 -0.68 0.25
C SER A 147 -1.27 -1.15 1.71
N ALA A 148 -0.09 -1.33 2.33
CA ALA A 148 0.00 -1.56 3.78
C ALA A 148 0.09 -0.25 4.58
N ALA A 149 0.28 0.89 3.90
CA ALA A 149 0.42 2.17 4.57
C ALA A 149 0.10 3.35 3.64
N LYS A 150 -0.32 4.46 4.24
CA LYS A 150 -0.50 5.73 3.54
C LYS A 150 0.83 6.30 3.01
N THR A 151 1.85 6.38 3.88
CA THR A 151 3.06 7.16 3.61
C THR A 151 4.39 6.43 3.82
N MET A 152 4.44 5.38 4.64
CA MET A 152 5.69 4.75 5.09
C MET A 152 5.61 3.24 4.96
N HIS A 153 6.53 2.64 4.20
CA HIS A 153 6.77 1.19 4.03
C HIS A 153 5.58 0.44 3.42
N HIS A 154 5.81 -0.21 2.29
CA HIS A 154 4.75 -0.93 1.58
C HIS A 154 3.54 -0.03 1.19
N ASN A 155 3.76 1.27 0.94
CA ASN A 155 2.74 2.23 0.52
C ASN A 155 2.38 2.15 -0.98
N PHE A 156 2.52 0.95 -1.55
CA PHE A 156 2.44 0.66 -2.97
C PHE A 156 1.39 -0.41 -3.25
N ALA A 157 0.95 -0.53 -4.50
CA ALA A 157 0.03 -1.59 -4.90
C ALA A 157 0.66 -2.98 -4.67
N GLY A 158 -0.07 -3.83 -3.94
CA GLY A 158 0.41 -5.14 -3.47
C GLY A 158 1.25 -5.07 -2.19
N GLY A 159 1.39 -3.89 -1.58
CA GLY A 159 2.14 -3.69 -0.35
C GLY A 159 1.56 -4.44 0.84
N LEU A 160 0.23 -4.49 1.00
CA LEU A 160 -0.39 -5.21 2.10
C LEU A 160 -0.13 -6.72 2.01
N LEU A 161 -0.30 -7.30 0.83
CA LEU A 161 0.02 -8.70 0.56
C LEU A 161 1.51 -9.00 0.82
N GLU A 162 2.42 -8.16 0.32
CA GLU A 162 3.86 -8.33 0.53
C GLU A 162 4.24 -8.28 2.01
N HIS A 163 3.70 -7.32 2.75
CA HIS A 163 3.92 -7.16 4.18
C HIS A 163 3.39 -8.37 4.97
N SER A 164 2.12 -8.77 4.76
CA SER A 164 1.55 -9.94 5.45
C SER A 164 2.36 -11.22 5.18
N LEU A 165 2.85 -11.42 3.96
CA LEU A 165 3.73 -12.53 3.61
C LEU A 165 5.09 -12.46 4.30
N SER A 166 5.68 -11.27 4.38
CA SER A 166 6.98 -11.09 5.03
C SER A 166 6.91 -11.36 6.52
N VAL A 167 5.88 -10.84 7.20
CA VAL A 167 5.60 -11.11 8.61
C VAL A 167 5.35 -12.60 8.85
N ALA A 168 4.55 -13.25 7.99
CA ALA A 168 4.30 -14.68 8.10
C ALA A 168 5.57 -15.53 7.88
N ARG A 169 6.46 -15.13 6.97
CA ARG A 169 7.78 -15.79 6.78
C ARG A 169 8.72 -15.63 7.97
N LEU A 170 8.73 -14.46 8.62
CA LEU A 170 9.46 -14.26 9.88
C LEU A 170 8.89 -15.15 10.99
N CYS A 171 7.56 -15.26 11.08
CA CYS A 171 6.88 -16.15 12.01
C CYS A 171 7.23 -17.63 11.77
N GLU A 172 7.28 -18.07 10.51
CA GLU A 172 7.75 -19.40 10.12
C GLU A 172 9.17 -19.69 10.64
N PHE A 173 10.07 -18.71 10.54
CA PHE A 173 11.41 -18.82 11.10
C PHE A 173 11.38 -18.91 12.64
N TYR A 174 10.53 -18.13 13.30
CA TYR A 174 10.37 -18.18 14.75
C TYR A 174 9.87 -19.55 15.23
N VAL A 175 8.88 -20.14 14.56
CA VAL A 175 8.37 -21.49 14.88
C VAL A 175 9.49 -22.53 14.81
N LYS A 176 10.32 -22.50 13.75
CA LYS A 176 11.47 -23.41 13.60
C LYS A 176 12.49 -23.25 14.73
N ARG A 177 12.69 -22.01 15.20
CA ARG A 177 13.65 -21.70 16.27
C ARG A 177 13.11 -21.98 17.68
N TYR A 178 11.81 -21.79 17.89
CA TYR A 178 11.12 -21.88 19.17
C TYR A 178 9.91 -22.85 19.07
N PRO A 179 10.14 -24.17 19.23
CA PRO A 179 9.09 -25.19 19.04
C PRO A 179 7.89 -25.11 20.00
N VAL A 180 7.93 -24.22 21.00
CA VAL A 180 6.82 -23.96 21.92
C VAL A 180 5.73 -23.10 21.26
N LEU A 181 6.04 -22.37 20.19
CA LEU A 181 5.08 -21.58 19.44
C LEU A 181 4.06 -22.48 18.75
N ASN A 182 2.77 -22.16 18.90
CA ASN A 182 1.72 -22.75 18.10
C ASN A 182 1.79 -22.20 16.67
N HIS A 183 2.30 -23.02 15.76
CA HIS A 183 2.42 -22.71 14.33
C HIS A 183 1.09 -22.22 13.72
N ASP A 184 0.02 -22.97 13.89
CA ASP A 184 -1.25 -22.70 13.22
C ASP A 184 -1.87 -21.37 13.67
N LEU A 185 -1.82 -21.10 14.98
CA LEU A 185 -2.27 -19.83 15.53
C LEU A 185 -1.41 -18.66 15.05
N LEU A 186 -0.09 -18.81 15.08
CA LEU A 186 0.83 -17.73 14.73
C LEU A 186 0.78 -17.38 13.23
N ILE A 187 0.76 -18.38 12.35
CA ILE A 187 0.67 -18.15 10.89
C ILE A 187 -0.68 -17.55 10.53
N THR A 188 -1.77 -18.03 11.14
CA THR A 188 -3.10 -17.43 10.94
C THR A 188 -3.13 -15.98 11.40
N ALA A 189 -2.57 -15.69 12.58
CA ALA A 189 -2.49 -14.33 13.08
C ALA A 189 -1.62 -13.44 12.17
N ALA A 190 -0.48 -13.93 11.69
CA ALA A 190 0.42 -13.18 10.81
C ALA A 190 -0.20 -12.83 9.45
N LEU A 191 -0.95 -13.74 8.84
CA LEU A 191 -1.63 -13.45 7.57
C LEU A 191 -2.79 -12.45 7.74
N CYS A 192 -3.40 -12.40 8.92
CA CYS A 192 -4.59 -11.59 9.17
C CYS A 192 -4.35 -10.31 10.00
N HIS A 193 -3.15 -10.09 10.57
CA HIS A 193 -2.91 -9.04 11.58
C HIS A 193 -3.33 -7.65 11.11
N ASP A 194 -3.10 -7.38 9.83
CA ASP A 194 -3.33 -6.09 9.18
C ASP A 194 -4.54 -6.07 8.25
N ILE A 195 -5.41 -7.08 8.32
CA ILE A 195 -6.56 -7.20 7.41
C ILE A 195 -7.49 -5.99 7.47
N GLY A 196 -7.56 -5.31 8.62
CA GLY A 196 -8.37 -4.10 8.79
C GLY A 196 -7.89 -2.92 7.95
N LYS A 197 -6.67 -2.96 7.39
CA LYS A 197 -6.17 -1.92 6.48
C LYS A 197 -7.01 -1.78 5.22
N MET A 198 -7.71 -2.85 4.84
CA MET A 198 -8.69 -2.87 3.75
C MET A 198 -9.87 -1.90 3.96
N SER A 199 -10.18 -1.55 5.21
CA SER A 199 -11.19 -0.56 5.55
C SER A 199 -10.58 0.74 6.06
N GLU A 200 -9.37 0.70 6.63
CA GLU A 200 -8.69 1.88 7.16
C GLU A 200 -8.19 2.83 6.07
N ILE A 201 -7.66 2.28 4.98
CA ILE A 201 -7.04 3.04 3.89
C ILE A 201 -7.88 2.85 2.63
N SER A 202 -8.21 3.94 1.94
CA SER A 202 -8.96 3.88 0.68
C SER A 202 -8.13 3.25 -0.42
N SER A 203 -8.81 2.57 -1.34
CA SER A 203 -8.15 2.00 -2.50
C SER A 203 -7.45 3.08 -3.32
N PHE A 204 -6.46 2.63 -4.07
CA PHE A 204 -5.84 3.46 -5.07
C PHE A 204 -6.85 3.98 -6.11
N PRO A 205 -6.67 5.22 -6.59
CA PRO A 205 -5.46 6.02 -6.47
C PRO A 205 -5.38 6.96 -5.24
N GLU A 206 -6.44 7.08 -4.44
CA GLU A 206 -6.50 8.04 -3.32
C GLU A 206 -5.52 7.68 -2.21
N ASN A 207 -5.52 6.42 -1.75
CA ASN A 207 -4.62 5.92 -0.71
C ASN A 207 -4.56 6.84 0.52
N ASP A 208 -5.72 7.25 1.02
CA ASP A 208 -5.85 8.07 2.22
C ASP A 208 -6.68 7.33 3.28
N TYR A 209 -6.62 7.77 4.53
CA TYR A 209 -7.45 7.22 5.59
C TYR A 209 -8.93 7.48 5.29
N THR A 210 -9.74 6.43 5.42
CA THR A 210 -11.19 6.52 5.38
C THR A 210 -11.72 7.16 6.67
N ASP A 211 -12.99 7.54 6.70
CA ASP A 211 -13.64 8.00 7.94
C ASP A 211 -13.56 6.94 9.05
N GLU A 212 -13.81 5.67 8.71
CA GLU A 212 -13.66 4.55 9.64
C GLU A 212 -12.20 4.40 10.10
N GLY A 213 -11.23 4.51 9.17
CA GLY A 213 -9.81 4.43 9.50
C GLY A 213 -9.36 5.53 10.47
N GLN A 214 -9.88 6.75 10.32
CA GLN A 214 -9.60 7.86 11.24
C GLN A 214 -10.23 7.66 12.62
N LEU A 215 -11.41 7.04 12.70
CA LEU A 215 -12.18 6.91 13.94
C LEU A 215 -11.87 5.62 14.73
N ILE A 216 -11.61 4.51 14.02
CA ILE A 216 -11.54 3.15 14.59
C ILE A 216 -10.13 2.56 14.43
N GLY A 217 -9.58 2.63 13.22
CA GLY A 217 -8.27 2.07 12.88
C GLY A 217 -8.25 0.55 12.62
N HIS A 218 -7.25 0.08 11.88
CA HIS A 218 -7.19 -1.27 11.32
C HIS A 218 -7.15 -2.38 12.38
N ILE A 219 -6.53 -2.16 13.55
CA ILE A 219 -6.41 -3.22 14.57
C ILE A 219 -7.80 -3.65 15.06
N VAL A 220 -8.65 -2.67 15.38
CA VAL A 220 -10.00 -2.93 15.86
C VAL A 220 -10.88 -3.41 14.72
N THR A 221 -10.85 -2.75 13.57
CA THR A 221 -11.65 -3.16 12.40
C THR A 221 -11.29 -4.58 11.95
N GLY A 222 -10.00 -4.93 11.85
CA GLY A 222 -9.55 -6.28 11.50
C GLY A 222 -9.99 -7.33 12.52
N THR A 223 -9.97 -6.99 13.82
CA THR A 223 -10.50 -7.87 14.87
C THR A 223 -12.01 -8.11 14.71
N ILE A 224 -12.78 -7.07 14.37
CA ILE A 224 -14.23 -7.18 14.12
C ILE A 224 -14.50 -8.05 12.89
N MET A 225 -13.82 -7.80 11.77
CA MET A 225 -13.95 -8.57 10.53
C MET A 225 -13.71 -10.08 10.78
N LEU A 226 -12.68 -10.41 11.56
CA LEU A 226 -12.39 -11.80 11.90
C LEU A 226 -13.42 -12.38 12.88
N ASP A 227 -13.88 -11.64 13.89
CA ASP A 227 -14.93 -12.11 14.82
C ASP A 227 -16.24 -12.43 14.08
N GLU A 228 -16.61 -11.62 13.09
CA GLU A 228 -17.79 -11.85 12.24
C GLU A 228 -17.67 -13.13 11.40
N LYS A 229 -16.50 -13.40 10.81
CA LYS A 229 -16.26 -14.66 10.08
C LYS A 229 -16.17 -15.86 11.03
N ILE A 230 -15.53 -15.73 12.19
CA ILE A 230 -15.46 -16.78 13.22
C ILE A 230 -16.86 -17.22 13.65
N ARG A 231 -17.81 -16.29 13.81
CA ARG A 231 -19.21 -16.61 14.19
C ARG A 231 -19.97 -17.43 13.14
N GLN A 232 -19.49 -17.46 11.90
CA GLN A 232 -20.08 -18.23 10.81
C GLN A 232 -19.50 -19.66 10.72
N ILE A 233 -18.45 -19.96 11.48
CA ILE A 233 -17.81 -21.29 11.52
C ILE A 233 -18.40 -22.09 12.68
N ASP A 234 -19.18 -23.11 12.36
CA ASP A 234 -19.79 -23.99 13.35
C ASP A 234 -18.72 -24.66 14.23
N GLY A 235 -18.90 -24.56 15.55
CA GLY A 235 -18.03 -25.22 16.51
C GLY A 235 -16.69 -24.52 16.80
N PHE A 236 -16.43 -23.33 16.25
CA PHE A 236 -15.18 -22.61 16.48
C PHE A 236 -14.89 -22.46 18.00
N PRO A 237 -13.77 -23.02 18.51
CA PRO A 237 -13.48 -23.00 19.94
C PRO A 237 -13.32 -21.57 20.47
N VAL A 238 -14.15 -21.18 21.44
CA VAL A 238 -14.16 -19.83 22.03
C VAL A 238 -12.78 -19.41 22.54
N LYS A 239 -12.03 -20.35 23.11
CA LYS A 239 -10.66 -20.09 23.59
C LYS A 239 -9.72 -19.71 22.44
N LEU A 240 -9.72 -20.51 21.37
CA LEU A 240 -8.88 -20.28 20.19
C LEU A 240 -9.25 -18.96 19.50
N ALA A 241 -10.55 -18.64 19.40
CA ALA A 241 -11.02 -17.37 18.87
C ALA A 241 -10.48 -16.17 19.67
N ASN A 242 -10.48 -16.27 21.00
CA ASN A 242 -9.95 -15.22 21.86
C ASN A 242 -8.42 -15.11 21.77
N GLU A 243 -7.71 -16.22 21.59
CA GLU A 243 -6.25 -16.24 21.40
C GLU A 243 -5.85 -15.57 20.07
N LEU A 244 -6.57 -15.88 18.98
CA LEU A 244 -6.36 -15.21 17.69
C LEU A 244 -6.65 -13.71 17.80
N LYS A 245 -7.82 -13.32 18.32
CA LYS A 245 -8.16 -11.91 18.53
C LYS A 245 -7.15 -11.18 19.41
N HIS A 246 -6.60 -11.84 20.44
CA HIS A 246 -5.54 -11.25 21.26
C HIS A 246 -4.27 -10.99 20.45
N CYS A 247 -3.86 -11.91 19.58
CA CYS A 247 -2.72 -11.70 18.68
C CYS A 247 -2.95 -10.47 17.78
N ILE A 248 -4.13 -10.35 17.17
CA ILE A 248 -4.48 -9.18 16.34
C ILE A 248 -4.51 -7.90 17.18
N LEU A 249 -5.18 -7.87 18.34
CA LEU A 249 -5.30 -6.68 19.19
C LEU A 249 -3.98 -6.21 19.81
N SER A 250 -2.91 -7.00 19.74
CA SER A 250 -1.63 -6.68 20.38
C SER A 250 -0.44 -6.70 19.44
N HIS A 251 -0.67 -6.80 18.12
CA HIS A 251 0.43 -7.01 17.17
C HIS A 251 1.38 -5.81 17.05
N HIS A 252 0.98 -4.56 17.31
CA HIS A 252 1.97 -3.48 17.41
C HIS A 252 2.80 -3.54 18.71
N GLY A 253 2.54 -4.47 19.63
CA GLY A 253 3.38 -4.77 20.80
C GLY A 253 3.22 -3.82 21.99
N GLU A 254 3.13 -2.51 21.75
CA GLU A 254 3.08 -1.48 22.79
C GLU A 254 1.82 -0.62 22.68
N LEU A 255 1.35 -0.11 23.83
CA LEU A 255 0.16 0.76 23.88
C LEU A 255 0.45 2.10 23.16
N GLU A 256 1.69 2.57 23.27
CA GLU A 256 2.22 3.77 22.63
C GLU A 256 2.26 3.65 21.10
N TYR A 257 2.26 2.43 20.57
CA TYR A 257 2.16 2.15 19.13
C TYR A 257 0.71 1.91 18.68
N GLY A 258 -0.27 2.19 19.54
CA GLY A 258 -1.69 2.12 19.21
C GLY A 258 -2.34 0.76 19.46
N SER A 259 -1.62 -0.24 19.97
CA SER A 259 -2.24 -1.52 20.33
C SER A 259 -3.26 -1.35 21.48
N PRO A 260 -4.49 -1.86 21.36
CA PRO A 260 -5.45 -1.90 22.48
C PRO A 260 -4.97 -2.72 23.68
N LYS A 261 -4.08 -3.70 23.48
CA LYS A 261 -3.50 -4.56 24.52
C LYS A 261 -2.02 -4.85 24.24
N LYS A 262 -1.25 -5.13 25.29
CA LYS A 262 0.11 -5.68 25.14
C LYS A 262 0.06 -7.19 24.88
N PRO A 263 1.04 -7.77 24.16
CA PRO A 263 1.16 -9.21 23.98
C PRO A 263 1.18 -9.96 25.32
N ALA A 264 0.37 -11.02 25.41
CA ALA A 264 0.21 -11.85 26.61
C ALA A 264 0.25 -13.35 26.28
N LEU A 265 0.49 -13.68 25.02
CA LEU A 265 0.73 -15.02 24.49
C LEU A 265 2.09 -15.02 23.81
N ILE A 266 2.78 -16.15 23.78
CA ILE A 266 4.10 -16.22 23.15
C ILE A 266 4.00 -16.00 21.63
N GLU A 267 2.89 -16.40 21.02
CA GLU A 267 2.54 -16.13 19.63
C GLU A 267 2.33 -14.64 19.39
N ALA A 268 1.60 -13.94 20.28
CA ALA A 268 1.41 -12.50 20.17
C ALA A 268 2.73 -11.73 20.30
N VAL A 269 3.65 -12.18 21.18
CA VAL A 269 4.98 -11.58 21.31
C VAL A 269 5.79 -11.81 20.03
N ALA A 270 5.76 -13.02 19.49
CA ALA A 270 6.45 -13.38 18.25
C ALA A 270 5.92 -12.55 17.06
N LEU A 271 4.60 -12.44 16.93
CA LEU A 271 3.96 -11.63 15.89
C LEU A 271 4.39 -10.16 15.98
N ALA A 272 4.36 -9.58 17.17
CA ALA A 272 4.73 -8.17 17.34
C ALA A 272 6.21 -7.89 17.01
N PHE A 273 7.10 -8.83 17.29
CA PHE A 273 8.49 -8.71 16.85
C PHE A 273 8.65 -8.90 15.34
N ALA A 274 7.92 -9.82 14.73
CA ALA A 274 7.96 -10.05 13.29
C ALA A 274 7.48 -8.81 12.52
N ASP A 275 6.32 -8.27 12.89
CA ASP A 275 5.74 -7.06 12.30
C ASP A 275 6.69 -5.86 12.40
N ASN A 276 7.15 -5.53 13.61
CA ASN A 276 8.08 -4.42 13.83
C ASN A 276 9.44 -4.63 13.12
N THR A 277 9.89 -5.88 12.99
CA THR A 277 11.12 -6.20 12.26
C THR A 277 10.95 -5.92 10.78
N ASP A 278 9.86 -6.37 10.19
CA ASP A 278 9.57 -6.15 8.77
C ASP A 278 9.45 -4.67 8.45
N ALA A 279 8.61 -3.94 9.20
CA ALA A 279 8.41 -2.51 9.02
C ALA A 279 9.72 -1.71 9.10
N LYS A 280 10.59 -2.05 10.06
CA LYS A 280 11.89 -1.38 10.23
C LYS A 280 12.90 -1.77 9.15
N LEU A 281 12.98 -3.03 8.77
CA LEU A 281 13.97 -3.44 7.76
C LEU A 281 13.59 -2.93 6.38
N GLU A 282 12.31 -3.02 5.98
CA GLU A 282 11.84 -2.47 4.72
C GLU A 282 12.04 -0.95 4.70
N GLY A 283 11.77 -0.27 5.81
CA GLY A 283 12.03 1.15 5.90
C GLY A 283 13.48 1.57 5.79
N PHE A 284 14.39 0.73 6.28
CA PHE A 284 15.80 0.97 6.07
C PHE A 284 16.20 0.72 4.60
N ILE A 285 15.63 -0.30 3.95
CA ILE A 285 15.84 -0.60 2.53
C ILE A 285 15.38 0.57 1.65
N GLU A 286 14.19 1.11 1.89
CA GLU A 286 13.68 2.28 1.16
C GLU A 286 14.59 3.51 1.30
N LEU A 287 15.15 3.76 2.50
CA LEU A 287 16.14 4.83 2.72
C LEU A 287 17.42 4.60 1.91
N LEU A 288 17.94 3.37 1.89
CA LEU A 288 19.14 3.02 1.13
C LEU A 288 18.94 3.18 -0.38
N ASP A 289 17.80 2.74 -0.90
CA ASP A 289 17.43 2.87 -2.30
C ASP A 289 17.27 4.35 -2.71
N GLY A 290 16.65 5.17 -1.86
CA GLY A 290 16.50 6.61 -2.09
C GLY A 290 17.83 7.37 -2.05
N GLY A 291 18.74 6.99 -1.15
CA GLY A 291 20.04 7.63 -0.95
C GLY A 291 21.02 7.48 -2.10
N ASN A 292 21.00 6.34 -2.80
CA ASN A 292 21.88 6.06 -3.93
C ASN A 292 21.69 7.02 -5.12
N ASN A 293 20.53 7.69 -5.22
CA ASN A 293 20.25 8.66 -6.27
C ASN A 293 20.97 10.01 -6.11
N ASN A 294 21.52 10.31 -4.93
CA ASN A 294 22.11 11.62 -4.63
C ASN A 294 23.64 11.69 -4.76
N GLY A 295 24.29 10.64 -5.25
CA GLY A 295 25.73 10.66 -5.54
C GLY A 295 26.60 10.88 -4.29
N ASN A 296 27.01 9.76 -3.68
CA ASN A 296 28.19 9.70 -2.80
C ASN A 296 28.04 10.34 -1.41
N SER A 297 26.93 10.12 -0.69
CA SER A 297 26.87 10.43 0.74
C SER A 297 27.12 9.17 1.58
N GLU A 298 28.25 9.14 2.32
CA GLU A 298 28.52 8.11 3.34
C GLU A 298 27.41 8.02 4.40
N TRP A 299 26.57 9.05 4.53
CA TRP A 299 25.47 9.14 5.47
C TRP A 299 24.20 9.59 4.73
N LEU A 300 23.06 9.04 5.12
CA LEU A 300 21.73 9.34 4.56
C LEU A 300 20.94 10.35 5.41
N GLY A 301 21.57 10.87 6.47
CA GLY A 301 20.93 11.78 7.43
C GLY A 301 20.19 11.06 8.55
N PHE A 302 19.49 11.84 9.37
CA PHE A 302 18.78 11.38 10.56
C PHE A 302 17.42 10.78 10.19
N SER A 303 17.20 9.52 10.54
CA SER A 303 15.89 8.87 10.45
C SER A 303 15.21 8.90 11.82
N ARG A 304 13.99 9.42 11.87
CA ARG A 304 13.15 9.39 13.09
C ARG A 304 12.77 7.96 13.47
N MET A 305 12.54 7.08 12.49
CA MET A 305 12.16 5.69 12.74
C MET A 305 13.24 4.91 13.50
N PHE A 306 14.52 5.20 13.21
CA PHE A 306 15.67 4.56 13.85
C PHE A 306 16.33 5.42 14.93
N GLU A 307 15.79 6.62 15.16
CA GLU A 307 16.34 7.64 16.06
C GLU A 307 17.85 7.85 15.91
N SER A 308 18.35 7.75 14.67
CA SER A 308 19.78 7.74 14.38
C SER A 308 20.09 8.24 12.97
N ASN A 309 21.33 8.69 12.77
CA ASN A 309 21.87 8.86 11.43
C ASN A 309 22.14 7.48 10.81
N VAL A 310 21.67 7.28 9.58
CA VAL A 310 21.75 5.98 8.89
C VAL A 310 22.72 6.03 7.72
N ARG A 311 23.33 4.88 7.40
CA ARG A 311 24.24 4.71 6.28
C ARG A 311 24.29 3.26 5.78
N PRO A 312 24.72 3.01 4.53
CA PRO A 312 25.02 1.66 4.05
C PRO A 312 26.22 1.04 4.79
N THR A 313 26.20 -0.29 4.93
CA THR A 313 27.36 -1.07 5.39
C THR A 313 28.41 -1.16 4.28
N SER A 314 29.69 -1.11 4.65
CA SER A 314 30.79 -1.39 3.72
C SER A 314 30.66 -2.81 3.13
N ARG A 315 30.84 -2.97 1.82
CA ARG A 315 30.91 -4.27 1.15
C ARG A 315 32.35 -4.76 1.04
#